data_AF-A0A381ZHP2-F1
#
_entry.id   AF-A0A381ZHP2-F1
#
_cell.length_a   1.000
_cell.length_b   1.000
_cell.length_c   1.000
_cell.angle_alpha   90.00
_cell.angle_beta   90.00
_cell.angle_gamma   90.00
#
_symmetry.space_group_name_H-M   'P 1'
#
loop_
_entity.id
_entity.type
_entity.pdbx_description
1 polymer ?
#
loop_
_entity_poly.entity_id
_entity_poly.type
_entity_poly.pdbx_seq_one_letter_code
_entity_poly.pdbx_strand_id
1 'polypeptide(L)' 'MKILYISPENTVGTLTLWKKEHESRGNECRTVTFFASPKNFKEDICLELPFNFTMPGLAKLRNIFY' A
#
# COMPACT_ATOMS: atom_id res chain seq x y z
N MET A 1 5.61 -19.36 -8.95
CA MET A 1 4.64 -19.52 -7.83
C MET A 1 3.61 -18.39 -7.89
N LYS A 2 2.48 -18.51 -7.16
CA LYS A 2 1.51 -17.41 -7.02
C LYS A 2 1.73 -16.70 -5.68
N ILE A 3 1.92 -15.39 -5.71
CA ILE A 3 2.24 -14.57 -4.54
C ILE A 3 1.20 -13.46 -4.41
N LEU A 4 0.57 -13.38 -3.24
CA LEU A 4 -0.35 -12.29 -2.89
C LEU A 4 0.30 -11.41 -1.85
N TYR A 5 0.61 -10.18 -2.23
CA TYR A 5 1.10 -9.17 -1.29
C TYR A 5 -0.09 -8.48 -0.63
N ILE A 6 -0.06 -8.39 0.70
CA ILE A 6 -1.09 -7.70 1.48
C ILE A 6 -0.40 -6.64 2.32
N SER A 7 -0.85 -5.39 2.19
CA SER A 7 -0.38 -4.26 2.98
C SER A 7 -1.55 -3.33 3.30
N PRO A 8 -1.57 -2.64 4.44
CA PRO A 8 -2.56 -1.59 4.67
C PRO A 8 -2.56 -0.54 3.56
N GLU A 9 -1.37 -0.11 3.14
CA GLU A 9 -1.14 0.94 2.16
C GLU A 9 0.25 0.76 1.53
N ASN A 10 0.45 1.29 0.32
CA ASN A 10 1.79 1.44 -0.25
C ASN A 10 2.33 2.87 -0.01
N THR A 11 3.14 3.09 1.01
CA THR A 11 3.59 4.46 1.41
C THR A 11 4.85 4.92 0.69
N VAL A 12 5.74 3.99 0.33
CA VAL A 12 7.10 4.26 -0.17
C VAL A 12 7.45 3.47 -1.44
N GLY A 13 6.52 2.69 -2.00
CA GLY A 13 6.76 1.91 -3.21
C GLY A 13 7.44 0.56 -2.99
N THR A 14 7.71 0.17 -1.73
CA THR A 14 8.32 -1.12 -1.39
C THR A 14 7.51 -2.30 -1.91
N LEU A 15 6.17 -2.21 -1.86
CA LEU A 15 5.27 -3.24 -2.39
C LEU A 15 5.48 -3.45 -3.90
N THR A 16 5.63 -2.34 -4.63
CA THR A 16 5.88 -2.33 -6.08
C THR A 16 7.25 -2.91 -6.42
N LEU A 17 8.27 -2.58 -5.63
CA LEU A 17 9.63 -3.09 -5.81
C LEU A 17 9.69 -4.61 -5.68
N TRP A 18 9.12 -5.17 -4.60
CA TRP A 18 9.13 -6.61 -4.36
C TRP A 18 8.27 -7.38 -5.35
N LYS A 19 7.11 -6.81 -5.74
CA LYS A 19 6.29 -7.37 -6.83
C LYS A 19 7.13 -7.55 -8.08
N LYS A 20 7.82 -6.50 -8.53
CA LYS A 20 8.65 -6.51 -9.75
C LYS A 20 9.79 -7.53 -9.66
N GLU A 21 10.44 -7.63 -8.51
CA GLU A 21 11.53 -8.58 -8.31
C GLU A 21 11.06 -10.05 -8.31
N HIS A 22 9.86 -10.33 -7.81
CA HIS A 22 9.34 -11.70 -7.86
C HIS A 22 8.76 -12.04 -9.23
N GLU A 23 8.17 -11.09 -9.94
CA GLU A 23 7.74 -11.24 -11.33
C GLU A 23 8.93 -11.51 -12.27
N SER A 24 10.07 -10.85 -12.07
CA SER A 24 11.30 -11.08 -12.87
C SER A 24 11.82 -12.52 -12.74
N ARG A 25 11.49 -13.21 -11.65
CA ARG A 25 11.83 -14.61 -11.38
C ARG A 25 10.76 -15.61 -11.89
N GLY A 26 9.77 -15.14 -12.66
CA GLY A 26 8.70 -15.97 -13.21
C GLY A 26 7.56 -16.27 -12.22
N ASN A 27 7.37 -15.45 -11.19
CA ASN A 27 6.22 -15.57 -10.29
C ASN A 27 5.04 -14.71 -10.75
N GLU A 28 3.83 -15.20 -10.50
CA GLU A 28 2.60 -14.43 -10.68
C GLU A 28 2.31 -13.68 -9.37
N CYS A 29 2.30 -12.35 -9.43
CA CYS A 29 2.15 -11.50 -8.24
C CYS A 29 0.91 -10.61 -8.32
N ARG A 30 0.08 -10.64 -7.27
CA ARG A 30 -1.05 -9.72 -7.07
C ARG A 30 -0.81 -8.90 -5.81
N THR A 31 -1.40 -7.70 -5.73
CA THR A 31 -1.29 -6.84 -4.54
C THR A 31 -2.66 -6.42 -4.05
N VAL A 32 -2.92 -6.58 -2.75
CA VAL A 32 -4.12 -6.10 -2.07
C VAL A 32 -3.72 -5.04 -1.06
N THR A 33 -4.27 -3.84 -1.22
CA THR A 33 -4.19 -2.73 -0.26
C THR A 33 -5.52 -2.52 0.42
N PHE A 34 -5.49 -2.02 1.65
CA PHE A 34 -6.71 -1.68 2.38
C PHE A 34 -7.16 -0.25 2.07
N PHE A 35 -6.20 0.67 1.86
CA PHE A 35 -6.42 2.08 1.52
C PHE A 35 -5.64 2.48 0.29
N ALA A 36 -6.17 3.45 -0.43
CA ALA A 36 -5.46 4.09 -1.52
C ALA A 36 -4.29 4.92 -0.96
N SER A 37 -3.11 4.73 -1.53
CA SER A 37 -1.95 5.55 -1.19
C SER A 37 -2.13 7.02 -1.61
N PRO A 38 -1.76 8.02 -0.77
CA PRO A 38 -1.78 9.44 -1.12
C PRO A 38 -0.78 9.79 -2.20
N LYS A 39 0.21 8.92 -2.45
CA LYS A 39 1.18 9.07 -3.54
C LYS A 39 0.71 8.44 -4.85
N ASN A 40 -0.55 7.98 -4.90
CA ASN A 40 -1.22 7.48 -6.09
C ASN A 40 -0.43 6.36 -6.80
N PHE A 41 0.15 5.44 -6.02
CA PHE A 41 0.80 4.27 -6.59
C PHE A 41 -0.23 3.40 -7.31
N LYS A 42 0.18 2.79 -8.42
CA LYS A 42 -0.66 1.85 -9.16
C LYS A 42 -0.83 0.55 -8.36
N GLU A 43 -1.91 0.49 -7.61
CA GLU A 43 -2.36 -0.68 -6.86
C GLU A 43 -3.17 -1.59 -7.78
N ASP A 44 -3.15 -2.88 -7.50
CA ASP A 44 -3.86 -3.90 -8.28
C ASP A 44 -5.28 -4.12 -7.75
N ILE A 45 -5.43 -4.34 -6.44
CA ILE A 45 -6.71 -4.38 -5.75
C ILE A 45 -6.59 -3.46 -4.52
N CYS A 46 -7.44 -2.44 -4.45
CA CYS A 46 -7.61 -1.63 -3.24
C CYS A 46 -9.01 -1.91 -2.69
N LEU A 47 -9.10 -2.28 -1.42
CA LEU A 47 -10.37 -2.62 -0.76
C LEU A 47 -11.16 -1.39 -0.33
N GLU A 48 -10.57 -0.19 -0.43
CA GLU A 48 -11.17 1.08 -0.03
C GLU A 48 -11.88 1.00 1.33
N LEU A 49 -11.26 0.31 2.29
CA LEU A 49 -11.88 0.12 3.58
C LEU A 49 -12.00 1.48 4.30
N PRO A 50 -13.10 1.73 5.02
CA PRO A 50 -13.29 2.97 5.77
C PRO A 50 -12.33 3.00 6.97
N PHE A 51 -11.07 3.36 6.76
CA PHE A 51 -10.09 3.40 7.85
C PHE A 51 -10.27 4.61 8.75
N ASN A 52 -10.35 4.33 10.05
CA ASN A 52 -10.40 5.30 11.14
C ASN A 52 -9.12 5.21 12.00
N PHE A 53 -7.94 5.36 11.41
CA PHE A 53 -6.66 5.37 12.15
C PHE A 53 -6.04 6.75 12.33
N THR A 54 -6.64 7.75 11.70
CA THR A 54 -6.40 9.15 11.95
C THR A 54 -7.74 9.84 11.96
N MET A 55 -8.29 10.12 13.14
CA MET A 55 -9.16 11.30 13.27
C MET A 55 -8.44 12.43 12.51
N PRO A 56 -9.13 13.23 11.68
CA PRO A 56 -8.52 14.33 10.94
C PRO A 56 -7.64 15.26 11.82
N GLY A 57 -7.95 15.33 13.13
CA GLY A 57 -7.13 16.03 14.13
C GLY A 57 -5.76 15.39 14.43
N LEU A 58 -5.64 14.06 14.48
CA LEU A 58 -4.37 13.38 14.77
C LEU A 58 -3.39 13.43 13.59
N ALA A 59 -3.89 13.36 12.35
CA ALA A 59 -3.05 13.54 11.16
C ALA A 59 -2.42 14.95 11.10
N LYS A 60 -3.17 15.99 11.51
CA LYS A 60 -2.65 17.36 11.67
C LYS A 60 -1.59 17.45 12.76
N LEU A 61 -1.82 16.80 13.91
CA LEU A 61 -0.87 16.79 15.02
C LEU A 61 0.48 16.16 14.64
N ARG A 62 0.47 15.08 13.86
CA ARG A 62 1.70 14.44 13.38
C ARG A 62 2.59 15.37 12.54
N ASN A 63 2.01 16.25 11.71
CA ASN A 63 2.75 17.23 10.90
C ASN A 63 3.26 18.45 11.69
N ILE A 64 2.89 18.60 12.98
CA ILE A 64 3.41 19.65 13.85
C ILE A 64 4.70 19.19 14.55
N PHE A 65 4.84 17.89 14.81
CA PHE A 65 5.97 17.32 15.55
C PHE A 65 7.06 16.71 14.67
N TYR A 66 6.86 16.66 13.35
CA TYR A 66 7.80 16.16 12.34
C TYR A 66 8.01 17.23 11.27
#